data_AF-A0A920Q3N2-F1
#
_entry.id   AF-A0A920Q3N2-F1
#
_cell.length_a   1.000
_cell.length_b   1.000
_cell.length_c   1.000
_cell.angle_alpha   90.00
_cell.angle_beta   90.00
_cell.angle_gamma   90.00
#
_symmetry.space_group_name_H-M   'P 1'
#
loop_
_entity.id
_entity.type
_entity.pdbx_description
1 polymer ?
#
loop_
_entity_poly.entity_id
_entity_poly.type
_entity_poly.pdbx_seq_one_letter_code
_entity_poly.pdbx_strand_id
1 'polypeptide(L)'
;MILATGDLTDDGTPPQYATSVTPWPPSPRGSSRYPGNHDEGPAFRLAFADLLPSDVATDHCSYVVDRFPVRLVGLDTTLPGRHDGRFDSVREGWLDQTLSADDRPTVVFTHFPLSKPA
;
A
#
# COMPACT_ATOMS: atom_id res chain seq x y z
N MET A 1 10.42 11.83 0.36
CA MET A 1 10.08 10.42 0.07
C MET A 1 9.00 10.45 -0.99
N ILE A 2 8.92 9.41 -1.84
CA ILE A 2 7.84 9.27 -2.83
C ILE A 2 6.89 8.15 -2.36
N LEU A 3 5.58 8.41 -2.38
CA LEU A 3 4.54 7.44 -2.08
C LEU A 3 3.73 7.15 -3.34
N ALA A 4 3.66 5.88 -3.75
CA ALA A 4 2.77 5.37 -4.78
C ALA A 4 1.54 4.77 -4.11
N THR A 5 0.37 5.39 -4.25
CA THR A 5 -0.85 4.99 -3.52
C THR A 5 -1.84 4.25 -4.42
N GLY A 6 -1.34 3.33 -5.23
CA GLY A 6 -2.12 2.45 -6.10
C GLY A 6 -2.09 2.81 -7.58
N ASP A 7 -2.66 1.89 -8.35
CA ASP A 7 -2.72 1.87 -9.82
C ASP A 7 -1.36 2.09 -10.46
N LEU A 8 -0.42 1.22 -10.08
CA LEU A 8 0.94 1.25 -10.63
C LEU A 8 1.02 0.61 -12.02
N THR A 9 -0.03 -0.12 -12.39
CA THR A 9 -0.23 -0.78 -13.67
C THR A 9 -1.68 -0.61 -14.10
N ASP A 10 -1.98 -0.84 -15.38
CA ASP A 10 -3.36 -0.83 -15.87
C ASP A 10 -4.07 -2.20 -15.69
N ASP A 11 -3.33 -3.32 -15.72
CA ASP A 11 -3.93 -4.67 -15.70
C ASP A 11 -3.23 -5.64 -14.72
N GLY A 12 -2.36 -5.17 -13.83
CA GLY A 12 -1.71 -5.99 -12.79
C GLY A 12 -0.76 -7.07 -13.33
N THR A 13 -0.32 -6.95 -14.59
CA THR A 13 0.46 -8.03 -15.21
C THR A 13 1.95 -7.94 -14.87
N PRO A 14 2.68 -9.07 -14.77
CA PRO A 14 4.13 -9.05 -14.52
C PRO A 14 4.93 -8.19 -15.52
N PRO A 15 4.63 -8.17 -16.84
CA PRO A 15 5.29 -7.27 -17.77
C PRO A 15 5.05 -5.78 -17.47
N GLN A 16 3.83 -5.40 -17.09
CA GLN A 16 3.53 -4.02 -16.70
C GLN A 16 4.28 -3.64 -15.44
N TYR A 17 4.38 -4.52 -14.44
CA TYR A 17 5.23 -4.27 -13.28
C TYR A 17 6.69 -4.10 -13.66
N ALA A 18 7.26 -4.93 -14.54
CA ALA A 18 8.65 -4.78 -14.98
C ALA A 18 8.88 -3.40 -15.63
N THR A 19 7.90 -2.87 -16.37
CA THR A 19 7.96 -1.51 -16.93
C THR A 19 7.72 -0.42 -15.88
N SER A 20 6.79 -0.61 -14.93
CA SER A 20 6.51 0.35 -13.84
C SER A 20 7.60 0.38 -12.76
N VAL A 21 8.43 -0.65 -12.69
CA VAL A 21 9.66 -0.74 -11.88
C VAL A 21 10.82 0.03 -12.54
N THR A 22 10.73 0.38 -13.83
CA THR A 22 11.74 1.19 -14.56
C THR A 22 11.82 2.59 -13.95
N PRO A 23 13.03 3.15 -13.74
CA PRO A 23 13.32 3.73 -12.44
C PRO A 23 12.60 5.05 -12.25
N TRP A 24 11.81 5.06 -11.18
CA TRP A 24 11.46 6.29 -10.50
C TRP A 24 12.73 7.09 -10.23
N PRO A 25 12.68 8.42 -10.29
CA PRO A 25 13.84 9.24 -10.01
C PRO A 25 14.43 8.85 -8.65
N PRO A 26 15.77 8.76 -8.53
CA PRO A 26 16.40 8.40 -7.27
C PRO A 26 15.92 9.32 -6.16
N SER A 27 15.37 8.74 -5.09
CA SER A 27 14.87 9.49 -3.95
C SER A 27 15.78 9.24 -2.75
N PRO A 28 16.49 10.26 -2.23
CA PRO A 28 17.34 10.12 -1.04
C PRO A 28 16.60 9.63 0.20
N ARG A 29 15.27 9.81 0.24
CA ARG A 29 14.40 9.38 1.35
C ARG A 29 13.62 8.09 1.04
N GLY A 30 13.97 7.41 -0.06
CA GLY A 30 13.32 6.18 -0.54
C GLY A 30 11.95 6.39 -1.18
N SER A 31 11.37 5.28 -1.65
CA SER A 31 10.01 5.19 -2.19
C SER A 31 9.26 4.04 -1.54
N SER A 32 7.94 4.15 -1.45
CA SER A 32 7.05 3.07 -1.01
C SER A 32 5.85 2.99 -1.95
N ARG A 33 5.35 1.77 -2.13
CA ARG A 33 4.34 1.41 -3.13
C ARG A 33 3.22 0.64 -2.46
N TYR A 34 2.01 0.94 -2.86
CA TYR A 34 0.80 0.30 -2.37
C TYR A 34 -0.08 -0.02 -3.57
N PRO A 35 -0.83 -1.13 -3.56
CA PRO A 35 -1.66 -1.51 -4.69
C PRO A 35 -2.92 -0.63 -4.78
N GLY A 36 -3.39 -0.44 -6.01
CA GLY A 36 -4.72 0.07 -6.32
C GLY A 36 -5.57 -1.01 -6.98
N ASN A 37 -6.71 -0.61 -7.54
CA ASN A 37 -7.64 -1.57 -8.11
C ASN A 37 -7.20 -2.16 -9.45
N HIS A 38 -6.24 -1.52 -10.12
CA HIS A 38 -5.60 -2.02 -11.33
C HIS A 38 -4.33 -2.84 -11.05
N ASP A 39 -3.99 -3.03 -9.77
CA ASP A 39 -2.88 -3.86 -9.34
C ASP A 39 -3.37 -5.26 -8.91
N GLU A 40 -2.56 -6.28 -9.19
CA GLU A 40 -2.85 -7.65 -8.78
C GLU A 40 -1.95 -8.07 -7.63
N GLY A 41 -2.55 -8.38 -6.47
CA GLY A 41 -1.84 -8.57 -5.19
C GLY A 41 -0.62 -9.52 -5.26
N PRO A 42 -0.75 -10.75 -5.80
CA PRO A 42 0.38 -11.67 -5.91
C PRO A 42 1.50 -11.14 -6.83
N ALA A 43 1.14 -10.53 -7.97
CA ALA A 43 2.10 -9.99 -8.92
C ALA A 43 2.79 -8.74 -8.36
N PHE A 44 2.04 -7.86 -7.69
CA PHE A 44 2.55 -6.70 -6.96
C PHE A 44 3.58 -7.12 -5.91
N ARG A 45 3.26 -8.11 -5.06
CA ARG A 45 4.17 -8.60 -4.01
C ARG A 45 5.45 -9.15 -4.61
N LEU A 46 5.35 -9.92 -5.70
CA LEU A 46 6.52 -10.46 -6.37
C LEU A 46 7.38 -9.35 -6.99
N ALA A 47 6.76 -8.38 -7.66
CA ALA A 47 7.44 -7.28 -8.33
C ALA A 47 8.18 -6.34 -7.36
N PHE A 48 7.65 -6.18 -6.14
CA PHE A 48 8.20 -5.27 -5.13
C PHE A 48 8.74 -5.99 -3.89
N ALA A 49 9.04 -7.29 -3.98
CA ALA A 49 9.47 -8.11 -2.84
C ALA A 49 10.65 -7.49 -2.08
N ASP A 50 11.63 -6.93 -2.79
CA ASP A 50 12.83 -6.30 -2.21
C ASP A 50 12.55 -4.95 -1.52
N LEU A 51 11.37 -4.36 -1.76
CA LEU A 51 10.96 -3.05 -1.22
C LEU A 51 9.91 -3.16 -0.12
N LEU A 52 9.21 -4.30 -0.03
CA LEU A 52 8.21 -4.53 0.99
C LEU A 52 8.91 -4.86 2.32
N PRO A 53 8.41 -4.31 3.44
CA PRO A 53 8.95 -4.66 4.74
C PRO A 53 8.54 -6.09 5.11
N SER A 54 9.32 -6.73 5.99
CA SER A 54 9.09 -8.12 6.41
C SER A 54 7.77 -8.34 7.14
N ASP A 55 7.20 -7.28 7.72
CA ASP A 55 5.96 -7.27 8.48
C ASP A 55 4.76 -6.75 7.66
N VAL A 56 4.88 -6.68 6.33
CA VAL A 56 3.73 -6.42 5.46
C VAL A 56 2.61 -7.41 5.76
N ALA A 57 1.38 -6.92 5.91
CA ALA A 57 0.23 -7.76 6.19
C ALA A 57 0.10 -8.89 5.13
N THR A 58 -0.39 -10.06 5.53
CA THR A 58 -0.45 -11.24 4.65
C THR A 58 -1.65 -11.20 3.72
N ASP A 59 -2.84 -10.85 4.24
CA ASP A 59 -4.11 -10.88 3.50
C ASP A 59 -4.35 -9.61 2.65
N HIS A 60 -3.59 -8.56 2.91
CA HIS A 60 -3.61 -7.28 2.19
C HIS A 60 -2.22 -6.64 2.29
N CYS A 61 -1.82 -5.81 1.34
CA CYS A 61 -0.49 -5.20 1.27
C CYS A 61 -0.37 -3.93 2.13
N SER A 62 -0.94 -3.92 3.34
CA SER A 62 -0.79 -2.79 4.27
C SER A 62 0.53 -2.90 5.04
N TYR A 63 1.19 -1.76 5.25
CA TYR A 63 2.41 -1.68 6.05
C TYR A 63 2.73 -0.25 6.51
N VAL A 64 3.69 -0.14 7.41
CA VAL A 64 4.16 1.13 7.99
C VAL A 64 5.54 1.48 7.48
N VAL A 65 5.77 2.75 7.18
CA VAL A 65 7.11 3.30 6.97
C VAL A 65 7.50 4.13 8.18
N ASP A 66 8.39 3.58 9.00
CA ASP A 66 8.67 4.09 10.34
C ASP A 66 10.07 4.72 10.52
N ARG A 67 10.52 5.48 9.52
CA ARG A 67 11.85 6.11 9.51
C ARG A 67 11.80 7.65 9.60
N PHE A 68 10.66 8.20 9.98
CA PHE A 68 10.42 9.65 10.03
C PHE A 68 9.75 10.04 11.37
N PRO A 69 9.79 11.33 11.75
CA PRO A 69 9.07 11.81 12.94
C PRO A 69 7.55 11.64 12.88
N VAL A 70 7.00 11.51 11.66
CA VAL A 70 5.60 11.20 11.38
C VAL A 70 5.53 9.79 10.80
N ARG A 71 4.67 8.93 11.35
CA ARG A 71 4.45 7.58 10.83
C ARG A 71 3.65 7.65 9.54
N LEU A 72 4.05 6.87 8.55
CA LEU A 72 3.33 6.76 7.28
C LEU A 72 2.71 5.36 7.22
N VAL A 73 1.39 5.28 7.28
CA VAL A 73 0.63 4.02 7.28
C VAL A 73 -0.11 3.93 5.95
N GLY A 74 0.29 3.00 5.10
CA GLY A 74 -0.48 2.71 3.90
C GLY A 74 -1.41 1.54 4.15
N LEU A 75 -2.70 1.79 3.94
CA LEU A 75 -3.78 0.83 4.11
C LEU A 75 -4.23 0.32 2.74
N ASP A 76 -4.02 -0.97 2.49
CA ASP A 76 -4.54 -1.66 1.33
C ASP A 76 -5.99 -2.10 1.56
N THR A 77 -6.90 -1.41 0.86
CA THR A 77 -8.34 -1.71 0.84
C THR A 77 -8.78 -2.40 -0.44
N THR A 78 -7.84 -2.81 -1.30
CA THR A 78 -8.14 -3.53 -2.55
C THR A 78 -8.74 -4.90 -2.27
N LEU A 79 -9.54 -5.37 -3.22
CA LEU A 79 -10.13 -6.70 -3.24
C LEU A 79 -9.74 -7.37 -4.57
N PRO A 80 -9.24 -8.63 -4.55
CA PRO A 80 -8.84 -9.32 -5.77
C PRO A 80 -9.95 -9.35 -6.83
N GLY A 81 -9.61 -8.95 -8.06
CA GLY A 81 -10.53 -8.93 -9.20
C GLY A 81 -11.68 -7.92 -9.11
N ARG A 82 -11.58 -6.90 -8.23
CA ARG A 82 -12.61 -5.86 -8.08
C ARG A 82 -12.04 -4.47 -8.30
N HIS A 83 -12.88 -3.61 -8.89
CA HIS A 83 -12.57 -2.19 -9.12
C HIS A 83 -12.94 -1.27 -7.95
N ASP A 84 -13.57 -1.82 -6.89
CA ASP A 84 -13.88 -1.10 -5.66
C ASP A 84 -13.03 -1.59 -4.49
N GLY A 85 -12.94 -0.74 -3.47
CA GLY A 85 -12.24 -1.03 -2.22
C GLY A 85 -13.19 -1.32 -1.09
N ARG A 86 -12.70 -2.02 -0.07
CA ARG A 86 -13.45 -2.25 1.16
C ARG A 86 -12.56 -2.09 2.38
N PHE A 87 -13.05 -1.27 3.31
CA PHE A 87 -12.58 -1.27 4.68
C PHE A 87 -13.44 -2.26 5.48
N ASP A 88 -12.94 -3.50 5.62
CA ASP A 88 -13.60 -4.58 6.36
C ASP A 88 -12.99 -4.74 7.76
N SER A 89 -13.55 -5.65 8.55
CA SER A 89 -13.11 -5.91 9.93
C SER A 89 -11.66 -6.38 10.02
N VAL A 90 -11.12 -7.00 8.96
CA VAL A 90 -9.71 -7.42 8.92
C VAL A 90 -8.80 -6.18 8.85
N ARG A 91 -9.10 -5.27 7.92
CA ARG A 91 -8.35 -4.02 7.73
C ARG A 91 -8.56 -3.04 8.90
N GLU A 92 -9.76 -3.01 9.47
CA GLU A 92 -10.06 -2.25 10.69
C GLU A 92 -9.23 -2.75 11.87
N GLY A 93 -9.26 -4.06 12.15
CA GLY A 93 -8.49 -4.64 13.24
C GLY A 93 -6.98 -4.47 13.05
N TRP A 94 -6.48 -4.57 11.81
CA TRP A 94 -5.07 -4.31 11.50
C TRP A 94 -4.70 -2.84 11.75
N LEU A 95 -5.54 -1.91 11.29
CA LEU A 95 -5.28 -0.47 11.44
C LEU A 95 -5.34 -0.06 12.92
N ASP A 96 -6.32 -0.54 13.67
CA ASP A 96 -6.47 -0.27 15.11
C ASP A 96 -5.24 -0.71 15.91
N GLN A 97 -4.78 -1.96 15.69
CA GLN A 97 -3.55 -2.47 16.29
C GLN A 97 -2.33 -1.62 15.90
N THR A 98 -2.22 -1.25 14.62
CA THR A 98 -1.10 -0.47 14.09
C THR A 98 -1.05 0.94 14.68
N LEU A 99 -2.21 1.59 14.86
CA LEU A 99 -2.31 2.93 15.42
C LEU A 99 -2.13 2.91 16.95
N SER A 100 -2.66 1.91 17.65
CA SER A 100 -2.55 1.79 19.11
C SER A 100 -1.14 1.45 19.59
N ALA A 101 -0.27 0.95 18.72
CA ALA A 101 1.10 0.58 19.08
C ALA A 101 2.05 1.78 19.26
N ASP A 102 1.69 2.98 18.78
CA ASP A 102 2.58 4.15 18.81
C ASP A 102 1.80 5.47 18.68
N ASP A 103 2.00 6.38 19.63
CA ASP A 103 1.31 7.67 19.74
C ASP A 103 1.86 8.80 18.84
N ARG A 104 2.89 8.55 18.02
CA ARG A 104 3.43 9.56 17.10
C ARG A 104 2.37 10.01 16.08
N PRO A 105 2.41 11.28 15.64
CA PRO A 105 1.57 11.75 14.56
C PRO A 105 1.65 10.82 13.35
N THR A 106 0.50 10.42 12.83
CA THR A 106 0.40 9.39 11.79
C THR A 106 -0.39 9.91 10.59
N VAL A 107 0.14 9.71 9.39
CA VAL A 107 -0.58 9.90 8.13
C VAL A 107 -1.02 8.54 7.63
N VAL A 108 -2.33 8.36 7.52
CA VAL A 108 -2.94 7.19 6.87
C VAL A 108 -3.30 7.55 5.44
N PHE A 109 -2.97 6.68 4.50
CA PHE A 109 -3.36 6.83 3.11
C PHE A 109 -3.79 5.48 2.53
N THR A 110 -4.66 5.54 1.54
CA THR A 110 -5.27 4.40 0.85
C THR A 110 -5.54 4.82 -0.59
N HIS A 111 -5.63 3.84 -1.49
CA HIS A 111 -5.97 4.11 -2.88
C HIS A 111 -7.38 4.69 -3.04
N PHE A 112 -8.37 4.05 -2.39
CA PHE A 112 -9.76 4.49 -2.47
C PHE A 112 -10.06 5.64 -1.52
N PRO A 113 -10.87 6.64 -1.93
CA PRO A 113 -11.34 7.68 -1.04
C PRO A 113 -12.08 7.09 0.16
N LEU A 114 -11.77 7.60 1.35
CA LEU A 114 -12.52 7.33 2.58
C LEU A 114 -13.79 8.19 2.60
N SER A 115 -14.72 7.99 1.66
CA SER A 115 -16.05 8.59 1.77
C SER A 115 -16.90 7.78 2.75
N LYS A 116 -17.74 8.46 3.54
CA LYS A 116 -18.78 7.80 4.33
C LYS A 116 -19.63 6.91 3.42
N PRO A 117 -20.06 5.71 3.87
CA PRO A 117 -21.17 5.05 3.20
C PRO A 117 -22.37 6.02 3.21
N ALA A 118 -23.03 6.12 2.05
CA ALA A 118 -24.28 6.87 1.90
C ALA A 118 -25.37 6.31 2.83
#